data_AF-A0A814A1X8-F1
#
_entry.id   AF-A0A814A1X8-F1
#
_cell.length_a   1.000
_cell.length_b   1.000
_cell.length_c   1.000
_cell.angle_alpha   90.00
_cell.angle_beta   90.00
_cell.angle_gamma   90.00
#
_symmetry.space_group_name_H-M   'P 1'
#
loop_
_entity.id
_entity.type
_entity.pdbx_description
1 polymer ?
#
loop_
_entity_poly.entity_id
_entity_poly.type
_entity_poly.pdbx_seq_one_letter_code
_entity_poly.pdbx_strand_id
1 'polypeptide(L)'
;MSFQPAIRARIPFNLSTNNTIDKQTHAYTIWLNTLFTPVEFICNTSVNQTISNEETTITTKTFKSLAESNRWYTLRDHAREIFIHDIQSIAIKISTDIDINHCRINPKCDLNFSARTVSRQALLNFISSYNRIWFRLAMEVLFSINIENYQQMKLTIDEYLIQSTNNNNNNNNNNKIASVQIRSTIKNLLIIIIFLERAKLLRLIDNDPCLYNYDSKIKSTKESIDILSRDFISSDTNLLRRLKLAGYEPIYRQRSLDEFNYLLTNNENNLFEDLKDGIRLTRCTQILLSSTNEYVATYDLSTKLKCPVVNRVHKLLNIDQAFELLQTYGHVNLTEILH
;
A
#
# COMPACT_ATOMS: atom_id res chain seq x y z
N MET A 1 25.63 -12.48 -22.88
CA MET A 1 25.45 -12.57 -21.41
C MET A 1 24.62 -13.80 -21.13
N SER A 2 25.23 -14.83 -20.56
CA SER A 2 24.61 -16.11 -20.26
C SER A 2 23.68 -15.97 -19.04
N PHE A 3 22.38 -16.03 -19.26
CA PHE A 3 21.39 -16.10 -18.18
C PHE A 3 21.57 -17.42 -17.43
N GLN A 4 21.87 -17.34 -16.13
CA GLN A 4 21.82 -18.50 -15.24
C GLN A 4 20.39 -19.04 -15.21
N PRO A 5 20.19 -20.37 -15.38
CA PRO A 5 18.88 -20.97 -15.24
C PRO A 5 18.39 -20.78 -13.80
N ALA A 6 17.11 -20.42 -13.65
CA ALA A 6 16.45 -20.23 -12.37
C ALA A 6 16.84 -21.35 -11.39
N ILE A 7 17.36 -20.96 -10.23
CA ILE A 7 17.71 -21.87 -9.12
C ILE A 7 16.45 -22.69 -8.83
N ARG A 8 16.47 -23.98 -9.20
CA ARG A 8 15.41 -24.92 -8.81
C ARG A 8 15.37 -24.96 -7.29
N ALA A 9 14.34 -24.39 -6.69
CA ALA A 9 14.08 -24.57 -5.26
C ALA A 9 14.02 -26.08 -4.98
N ARG A 10 14.93 -26.60 -4.15
CA ARG A 10 14.80 -27.95 -3.61
C ARG A 10 13.63 -27.93 -2.65
N ILE A 11 12.47 -28.40 -3.11
CA ILE A 11 11.28 -28.58 -2.29
C ILE A 11 11.62 -29.66 -1.24
N PRO A 12 11.61 -29.35 0.07
CA PRO A 12 11.86 -30.34 1.10
C PRO A 12 10.64 -31.28 1.19
N PHE A 13 10.78 -32.48 0.62
CA PHE A 13 9.80 -33.55 0.76
C PHE A 13 9.93 -34.17 2.16
N ASN A 14 9.18 -33.68 3.13
CA ASN A 14 9.00 -34.41 4.39
C ASN A 14 7.52 -34.43 4.75
N LEU A 15 6.78 -35.35 4.11
CA LEU A 15 5.37 -35.63 4.38
C LEU A 15 5.23 -37.14 4.63
N SER A 16 4.74 -37.48 5.81
CA SER A 16 4.49 -38.85 6.28
C SER A 16 3.27 -39.52 5.65
N THR A 17 2.64 -38.91 4.64
CA THR A 17 1.42 -39.40 4.00
C THR A 17 1.74 -40.36 2.84
N ASN A 18 1.00 -41.47 2.72
CA ASN A 18 1.19 -42.46 1.66
C ASN A 18 0.51 -42.08 0.33
N ASN A 19 -0.19 -40.94 0.28
CA ASN A 19 -0.99 -40.53 -0.87
C ASN A 19 -0.15 -39.66 -1.83
N THR A 20 0.04 -40.13 -3.06
CA THR A 20 0.90 -39.47 -4.07
C THR A 20 0.33 -38.13 -4.53
N ILE A 21 -0.99 -38.01 -4.57
CA ILE A 21 -1.68 -36.79 -5.02
C ILE A 21 -1.50 -35.65 -4.01
N ASP A 22 -1.59 -35.95 -2.71
CA ASP A 22 -1.43 -34.96 -1.64
C ASP A 22 0.00 -34.39 -1.63
N LYS A 23 1.00 -35.24 -1.90
CA LYS A 23 2.41 -34.81 -2.07
C LYS A 23 2.59 -33.87 -3.26
N GLN A 24 1.93 -34.16 -4.38
CA GLN A 24 2.00 -33.32 -5.57
C GLN A 24 1.29 -31.99 -5.34
N THR A 25 0.09 -31.99 -4.75
CA THR A 25 -0.64 -30.75 -4.46
C THR A 25 0.17 -29.84 -3.54
N HIS A 26 0.78 -30.39 -2.49
CA HIS A 26 1.64 -29.64 -1.59
C HIS A 26 2.86 -29.05 -2.30
N ALA A 27 3.56 -29.84 -3.13
CA ALA A 27 4.70 -29.36 -3.91
C ALA A 27 4.31 -28.22 -4.87
N TYR A 28 3.18 -28.34 -5.55
CA TYR A 28 2.66 -27.29 -6.44
C TYR A 28 2.24 -26.04 -5.68
N THR A 29 1.63 -26.16 -4.50
CA THR A 29 1.29 -25.03 -3.64
C THR A 29 2.53 -24.23 -3.26
N ILE A 30 3.61 -24.91 -2.83
CA ILE A 30 4.89 -24.27 -2.53
C ILE A 30 5.43 -23.58 -3.78
N TRP A 31 5.49 -24.28 -4.91
CA TRP A 31 6.01 -23.73 -6.16
C TRP A 31 5.23 -22.51 -6.66
N LEU A 32 3.90 -22.54 -6.63
CA LEU A 32 3.05 -21.40 -7.00
C LEU A 32 3.22 -20.23 -6.04
N ASN A 33 3.34 -20.48 -4.74
CA ASN A 33 3.65 -19.41 -3.78
C ASN A 33 5.03 -18.79 -4.05
N THR A 34 6.04 -19.58 -4.45
CA THR A 34 7.33 -19.03 -4.90
C THR A 34 7.25 -18.25 -6.21
N LEU A 35 6.28 -18.58 -7.08
CA LEU A 35 6.04 -17.87 -8.33
C LEU A 35 5.31 -16.54 -8.10
N PHE A 36 4.35 -16.52 -7.17
CA PHE A 36 3.58 -15.33 -6.81
C PHE A 36 4.33 -14.38 -5.88
N THR A 37 5.34 -14.89 -5.15
CA THR A 37 6.27 -14.04 -4.39
C THR A 37 7.36 -13.52 -5.32
N PRO A 38 7.55 -12.20 -5.44
CA PRO A 38 8.68 -11.65 -6.17
C PRO A 38 10.01 -12.18 -5.59
N VAL A 39 11.00 -12.42 -6.45
CA VAL A 39 12.30 -13.04 -6.11
C VAL A 39 13.04 -12.32 -4.97
N GLU A 40 12.74 -11.05 -4.71
CA GLU A 40 13.29 -10.27 -3.60
C GLU A 40 12.81 -10.71 -2.20
N PHE A 41 11.78 -11.54 -2.08
CA PHE A 41 11.22 -11.96 -0.78
C PHE A 41 11.79 -13.26 -0.22
N ILE A 42 12.67 -13.96 -0.94
CA ILE A 42 13.33 -15.17 -0.41
C ILE A 42 14.18 -14.84 0.84
N CYS A 43 14.50 -13.57 1.08
CA CYS A 43 15.21 -13.17 2.28
C CYS A 43 14.34 -12.96 3.54
N ASN A 44 13.00 -12.84 3.48
CA ASN A 44 12.22 -12.37 4.64
C ASN A 44 11.21 -13.34 5.25
N THR A 45 11.16 -14.60 4.83
CA THR A 45 10.35 -15.63 5.48
C THR A 45 11.18 -16.51 6.41
N SER A 46 11.75 -15.92 7.45
CA SER A 46 11.99 -16.64 8.71
C SER A 46 10.92 -16.21 9.71
N VAL A 47 9.69 -16.65 9.46
CA VAL A 47 8.68 -16.71 10.53
C VAL A 47 9.16 -17.80 11.48
N ASN A 48 9.38 -17.40 12.74
CA ASN A 48 9.85 -18.16 13.92
C ASN A 48 11.28 -17.80 14.37
N GLN A 49 11.45 -16.58 14.90
CA GLN A 49 12.29 -16.41 16.08
C GLN A 49 11.37 -16.15 17.26
N THR A 50 11.16 -17.25 17.99
CA THR A 50 10.62 -17.30 19.34
C THR A 50 11.23 -16.22 20.21
N ILE A 51 10.35 -15.56 20.96
CA ILE A 51 10.65 -14.67 22.08
C ILE A 51 11.62 -15.39 23.01
N SER A 52 12.84 -14.85 23.14
CA SER A 52 13.72 -15.10 24.28
C SER A 52 14.27 -13.77 24.76
N ASN A 53 13.86 -13.39 25.96
CA ASN A 53 14.42 -12.31 26.75
C ASN A 53 15.93 -12.52 26.91
N GLU A 54 16.74 -11.49 26.71
CA GLU A 54 17.95 -11.22 27.48
C GLU A 54 18.59 -9.88 27.09
N GLU A 55 19.29 -9.33 28.05
CA GLU A 55 19.64 -7.92 28.23
C GLU A 55 20.80 -7.42 27.35
N THR A 56 20.85 -6.09 27.19
CA THR A 56 22.03 -5.25 26.85
C THR A 56 23.23 -5.93 26.18
N THR A 57 23.27 -5.94 24.85
CA THR A 57 24.51 -6.04 24.08
C THR A 57 24.43 -5.19 22.81
N ILE A 58 25.53 -4.50 22.50
CA ILE A 58 25.71 -3.60 21.36
C ILE A 58 25.45 -4.39 20.07
N THR A 59 24.30 -4.16 19.44
CA THR A 59 23.88 -4.93 18.25
C THR A 59 24.67 -4.47 17.03
N THR A 60 25.62 -5.27 16.58
CA THR A 60 26.21 -5.17 15.24
C THR A 60 25.09 -5.37 14.22
N LYS A 61 24.74 -4.31 13.48
CA LYS A 61 23.75 -4.40 12.40
C LYS A 61 24.25 -5.41 11.37
N THR A 62 23.48 -6.47 11.12
CA THR A 62 23.81 -7.48 10.11
C THR A 62 23.94 -6.80 8.73
N PHE A 63 24.79 -7.34 7.84
CA PHE A 63 24.94 -6.80 6.47
C PHE A 63 23.60 -6.61 5.75
N LYS A 64 22.65 -7.51 6.02
CA LYS A 64 21.29 -7.44 5.49
C LYS A 64 20.49 -6.26 6.03
N SER A 65 20.50 -6.00 7.34
CA SER A 65 19.78 -4.86 7.91
C SER A 65 20.40 -3.52 7.48
N LEU A 66 21.71 -3.49 7.25
CA LEU A 66 22.39 -2.34 6.67
C LEU A 66 21.97 -2.12 5.21
N ALA A 67 21.88 -3.17 4.39
CA ALA A 67 21.42 -3.09 3.01
C ALA A 67 19.97 -2.60 2.91
N GLU A 68 19.08 -3.11 3.77
CA GLU A 68 17.68 -2.64 3.86
C GLU A 68 17.59 -1.17 4.28
N SER A 69 18.43 -0.74 5.23
CA SER A 69 18.52 0.66 5.64
C SER A 69 18.98 1.54 4.48
N ASN A 70 20.03 1.13 3.76
CA ASN A 70 20.53 1.86 2.60
C ASN A 70 19.47 1.98 1.50
N ARG A 71 18.74 0.89 1.20
CA ARG A 71 17.65 0.92 0.23
C ARG A 71 16.56 1.92 0.63
N TRP A 72 16.22 1.97 1.92
CA TRP A 72 15.26 2.93 2.44
C TRP A 72 15.75 4.39 2.34
N TYR A 73 17.03 4.65 2.59
CA TYR A 73 17.61 5.99 2.43
C TYR A 73 17.56 6.44 0.96
N THR A 74 17.99 5.61 0.02
CA THR A 74 17.91 5.90 -1.42
C THR A 74 16.48 6.19 -1.86
N LEU A 75 15.52 5.37 -1.39
CA LEU A 75 14.09 5.58 -1.64
C LEU A 75 13.62 6.93 -1.10
N ARG A 76 14.02 7.29 0.12
CA ARG A 76 13.64 8.56 0.76
C ARG A 76 14.20 9.75 -0.01
N ASP A 77 15.45 9.69 -0.44
CA ASP A 77 16.07 10.78 -1.20
C ASP A 77 15.39 10.98 -2.54
N HIS A 78 15.11 9.90 -3.26
CA HIS A 78 14.34 9.98 -4.50
C HIS A 78 12.92 10.52 -4.29
N ALA A 79 12.26 10.11 -3.19
CA ALA A 79 10.95 10.62 -2.83
C ALA A 79 10.97 12.14 -2.48
N ARG A 80 12.06 12.64 -1.90
CA ARG A 80 12.26 14.09 -1.67
C ARG A 80 12.41 14.86 -2.97
N GLU A 81 13.20 14.33 -3.91
CA GLU A 81 13.34 14.95 -5.24
C GLU A 81 11.99 15.10 -5.93
N ILE A 82 11.16 14.05 -5.91
CA ILE A 82 9.80 14.08 -6.46
C ILE A 82 8.92 15.09 -5.73
N PHE A 83 9.03 15.17 -4.40
CA PHE A 83 8.28 16.16 -3.64
C PHE A 83 8.64 17.58 -4.08
N ILE A 84 9.93 17.87 -4.24
CA ILE A 84 10.44 19.18 -4.68
C ILE A 84 9.95 19.50 -6.10
N HIS A 85 10.08 18.57 -7.04
CA HIS A 85 9.76 18.81 -8.44
C HIS A 85 8.24 18.87 -8.72
N ASP A 86 7.47 17.94 -8.18
CA ASP A 86 6.07 17.75 -8.59
C ASP A 86 5.08 18.36 -7.60
N ILE A 87 5.39 18.35 -6.30
CA ILE A 87 4.41 18.64 -5.24
C ILE A 87 4.62 20.02 -4.60
N GLN A 88 5.85 20.53 -4.56
CA GLN A 88 6.20 21.75 -3.82
C GLN A 88 5.36 22.97 -4.25
N SER A 89 5.17 23.18 -5.56
CA SER A 89 4.37 24.30 -6.06
C SER A 89 2.90 24.22 -5.64
N ILE A 90 2.33 23.01 -5.59
CA ILE A 90 0.97 22.73 -5.12
C ILE A 90 0.89 22.94 -3.61
N ALA A 91 1.89 22.43 -2.86
CA ALA A 91 1.96 22.56 -1.41
C ALA A 91 2.04 24.04 -0.97
N ILE A 92 2.79 24.88 -1.68
CA ILE A 92 2.86 26.32 -1.43
C ILE A 92 1.47 26.96 -1.63
N LYS A 93 0.77 26.66 -2.72
CA LYS A 93 -0.59 27.20 -2.98
C LYS A 93 -1.63 26.72 -1.96
N ILE A 94 -1.53 25.46 -1.52
CA ILE A 94 -2.42 24.93 -0.47
C ILE A 94 -2.13 25.60 0.87
N SER A 95 -0.86 25.84 1.18
CA SER A 95 -0.45 26.55 2.39
C SER A 95 -1.05 27.95 2.42
N THR A 96 -0.95 28.70 1.32
CA THR A 96 -1.53 30.04 1.23
C THR A 96 -3.06 30.03 1.29
N ASP A 97 -3.73 29.04 0.69
CA ASP A 97 -5.19 28.93 0.75
C ASP A 97 -5.72 28.60 2.17
N ILE A 98 -4.94 27.86 2.98
CA ILE A 98 -5.30 27.49 4.37
C ILE A 98 -4.91 28.58 5.38
N ASP A 99 -3.94 29.43 5.05
CA ASP A 99 -3.45 30.48 5.94
C ASP A 99 -4.57 31.37 6.46
N ILE A 100 -4.40 31.85 7.70
CA ILE A 100 -5.38 32.68 8.42
C ILE A 100 -5.72 33.95 7.64
N ASN A 101 -4.80 34.47 6.82
CA ASN A 101 -5.02 35.71 6.08
C ASN A 101 -5.94 35.51 4.87
N HIS A 102 -5.86 34.36 4.20
CA HIS A 102 -6.66 34.11 2.99
C HIS A 102 -7.95 33.34 3.30
N CYS A 103 -7.95 32.46 4.31
CA CYS A 103 -9.13 31.72 4.77
C CYS A 103 -9.96 31.10 3.63
N ARG A 104 -9.29 30.57 2.60
CA ARG A 104 -9.95 29.97 1.42
C ARG A 104 -10.30 28.51 1.66
N ILE A 105 -9.54 27.84 2.52
CA ILE A 105 -9.82 26.54 3.10
C ILE A 105 -9.91 26.74 4.61
N ASN A 106 -11.11 26.60 5.16
CA ASN A 106 -11.34 26.82 6.58
C ASN A 106 -11.63 25.51 7.32
N PRO A 107 -10.99 25.28 8.48
CA PRO A 107 -11.39 24.21 9.38
C PRO A 107 -12.83 24.38 9.85
N LYS A 108 -13.48 23.28 10.19
CA LYS A 108 -14.78 23.30 10.87
C LYS A 108 -14.64 23.90 12.28
N CYS A 109 -15.63 24.70 12.71
CA CYS A 109 -15.56 25.49 13.94
C CYS A 109 -15.36 24.65 15.22
N ASP A 110 -15.92 23.44 15.28
CA ASP A 110 -15.92 22.59 16.48
C ASP A 110 -14.74 21.59 16.54
N LEU A 111 -13.73 21.77 15.69
CA LEU A 111 -12.59 20.87 15.69
C LEU A 111 -11.72 21.03 16.93
N ASN A 112 -11.41 19.89 17.54
CA ASN A 112 -10.46 19.82 18.63
C ASN A 112 -9.66 18.51 18.55
N PHE A 113 -8.33 18.57 18.58
CA PHE A 113 -7.48 17.37 18.55
C PHE A 113 -6.92 16.98 19.93
N SER A 114 -7.50 17.50 21.01
CA SER A 114 -7.21 17.08 22.39
C SER A 114 -7.47 15.59 22.60
N ALA A 115 -6.87 15.05 23.67
CA ALA A 115 -7.05 13.65 24.04
C ALA A 115 -8.54 13.28 24.19
N ARG A 116 -8.90 12.09 23.69
CA ARG A 116 -10.26 11.49 23.78
C ARG A 116 -11.37 12.24 23.04
N THR A 117 -11.05 13.13 22.10
CA THR A 117 -12.06 13.78 21.24
C THR A 117 -12.43 12.92 20.04
N VAL A 118 -13.66 13.07 19.55
CA VAL A 118 -14.17 12.36 18.35
C VAL A 118 -13.37 12.75 17.11
N SER A 119 -13.04 14.03 16.95
CA SER A 119 -12.21 14.56 15.86
C SER A 119 -10.79 14.00 15.87
N ARG A 120 -10.17 13.82 17.04
CA ARG A 120 -8.87 13.12 17.14
C ARG A 120 -9.00 11.66 16.72
N GLN A 121 -10.04 10.95 17.16
CA GLN A 121 -10.24 9.56 16.75
C GLN A 121 -10.51 9.44 15.25
N ALA A 122 -11.31 10.34 14.67
CA ALA A 122 -11.55 10.40 13.23
C ALA A 122 -10.24 10.61 12.45
N LEU A 123 -9.37 11.51 12.93
CA LEU A 123 -8.05 11.76 12.36
C LEU A 123 -7.15 10.51 12.41
N LEU A 124 -7.08 9.84 13.56
CA LEU A 124 -6.27 8.63 13.71
C LEU A 124 -6.82 7.48 12.85
N ASN A 125 -8.14 7.34 12.77
CA ASN A 125 -8.78 6.37 11.88
C ASN A 125 -8.47 6.67 10.41
N PHE A 126 -8.52 7.94 10.02
CA PHE A 126 -8.14 8.38 8.68
C PHE A 126 -6.68 8.05 8.36
N ILE A 127 -5.73 8.32 9.27
CA ILE A 127 -4.32 7.95 9.11
C ILE A 127 -4.16 6.42 9.01
N SER A 128 -4.87 5.66 9.84
CA SER A 128 -4.82 4.19 9.84
C SER A 128 -5.42 3.55 8.58
N SER A 129 -6.12 4.32 7.75
CA SER A 129 -6.63 3.83 6.46
C SER A 129 -5.51 3.57 5.46
N TYR A 130 -4.38 4.28 5.58
CA TYR A 130 -3.21 4.13 4.72
C TYR A 130 -2.33 2.97 5.17
N ASN A 131 -1.66 2.36 4.21
CA ASN A 131 -0.57 1.43 4.47
C ASN A 131 0.58 2.17 5.18
N ARG A 132 1.10 1.54 6.22
CA ARG A 132 2.08 2.14 7.14
C ARG A 132 3.39 2.50 6.45
N ILE A 133 3.83 1.74 5.46
CA ILE A 133 5.11 1.99 4.77
C ILE A 133 4.99 3.26 3.92
N TRP A 134 3.89 3.39 3.18
CA TRP A 134 3.57 4.59 2.42
C TRP A 134 3.46 5.81 3.35
N PHE A 135 2.70 5.69 4.44
CA PHE A 135 2.53 6.80 5.39
C PHE A 135 3.84 7.20 6.08
N ARG A 136 4.69 6.23 6.45
CA ARG A 136 6.04 6.49 6.97
C ARG A 136 6.87 7.29 5.98
N LEU A 137 6.91 6.87 4.71
CA LEU A 137 7.65 7.58 3.66
C LEU A 137 7.20 9.05 3.55
N ALA A 138 5.89 9.29 3.55
CA ALA A 138 5.34 10.65 3.52
C ALA A 138 5.78 11.50 4.71
N MET A 139 5.69 10.96 5.94
CA MET A 139 6.11 11.67 7.15
C MET A 139 7.61 12.03 7.10
N GLU A 140 8.46 11.09 6.68
CA GLU A 140 9.90 11.31 6.62
C GLU A 140 10.29 12.34 5.55
N VAL A 141 9.59 12.36 4.41
CA VAL A 141 9.79 13.36 3.34
C VAL A 141 9.33 14.73 3.79
N LEU A 142 8.10 14.86 4.31
CA LEU A 142 7.52 16.15 4.67
C LEU A 142 8.20 16.81 5.88
N PHE A 143 8.56 16.02 6.91
CA PHE A 143 9.08 16.55 8.17
C PHE A 143 10.59 16.38 8.33
N SER A 144 11.27 15.76 7.37
CA SER A 144 12.71 15.52 7.41
C SER A 144 13.17 14.74 8.65
N ILE A 145 12.33 13.80 9.09
CA ILE A 145 12.55 12.91 10.23
C ILE A 145 12.96 11.51 9.79
N ASN A 146 13.54 10.74 10.70
CA ASN A 146 13.82 9.31 10.53
C ASN A 146 12.91 8.52 11.47
N ILE A 147 12.05 7.66 10.93
CA ILE A 147 11.15 6.82 11.73
C ILE A 147 11.67 5.39 11.62
N GLU A 148 12.13 4.81 12.72
CA GLU A 148 12.65 3.43 12.74
C GLU A 148 11.56 2.45 13.16
N ASN A 149 10.75 2.83 14.15
CA ASN A 149 9.81 1.94 14.82
C ASN A 149 8.38 2.50 14.89
N TYR A 150 7.41 1.61 15.12
CA TYR A 150 6.00 1.99 15.25
C TYR A 150 5.73 2.99 16.39
N GLN A 151 6.43 2.84 17.52
CA GLN A 151 6.32 3.78 18.64
C GLN A 151 6.78 5.19 18.26
N GLN A 152 7.89 5.30 17.52
CA GLN A 152 8.37 6.58 17.01
C GLN A 152 7.37 7.17 16.01
N MET A 153 6.78 6.37 15.13
CA MET A 153 5.73 6.83 14.22
C MET A 153 4.53 7.42 14.97
N LYS A 154 4.13 6.80 16.09
CA LYS A 154 3.04 7.32 16.91
C LYS A 154 3.40 8.68 17.55
N LEU A 155 4.62 8.80 18.07
CA LEU A 155 5.11 10.06 18.65
C LEU A 155 5.20 11.16 17.59
N THR A 156 5.68 10.86 16.38
CA THR A 156 5.80 11.85 15.31
C THR A 156 4.45 12.27 14.74
N ILE A 157 3.44 11.39 14.72
CA ILE A 157 2.05 11.78 14.43
C ILE A 157 1.54 12.78 15.47
N ASP A 158 1.77 12.50 16.75
CA ASP A 158 1.35 13.39 17.83
C ASP A 158 2.06 14.75 17.78
N GLU A 159 3.36 14.76 17.47
CA GLU A 159 4.19 15.96 17.39
C GLU A 159 3.87 16.82 16.16
N TYR A 160 3.84 16.24 14.96
CA TYR A 160 3.78 17.01 13.71
C TYR A 160 2.38 17.20 13.14
N LEU A 161 1.46 16.26 13.39
CA LEU A 161 0.08 16.35 12.90
C LEU A 161 -0.84 16.88 13.97
N ILE A 162 -0.85 16.30 15.17
CA ILE A 162 -1.83 16.67 16.20
C ILE A 162 -1.36 17.90 16.98
N GLN A 163 -0.06 18.04 17.20
CA GLN A 163 0.55 19.14 17.94
C GLN A 163 -0.10 19.29 19.34
N SER A 164 -0.32 18.17 20.04
CA SER A 164 -0.97 18.19 21.35
C SER A 164 -0.15 19.02 22.35
N THR A 165 -0.57 20.25 22.60
CA THR A 165 0.05 21.11 23.60
C THR A 165 -0.24 20.58 24.99
N ASN A 166 0.74 19.95 25.62
CA ASN A 166 0.78 19.82 27.07
C ASN A 166 1.07 21.19 27.66
N ASN A 167 0.10 22.11 27.79
CA ASN A 167 0.32 23.35 28.53
C ASN A 167 -0.97 23.91 29.15
N ASN A 168 -1.01 23.81 30.48
CA ASN A 168 -1.81 24.65 31.37
C ASN A 168 -1.32 26.10 31.22
N ASN A 169 -2.06 26.99 30.55
CA ASN A 169 -2.10 28.44 30.82
C ASN A 169 -2.97 29.22 29.80
N ASN A 170 -3.84 30.09 30.33
CA ASN A 170 -4.54 31.26 29.75
C ASN A 170 -5.36 31.14 28.43
N ASN A 171 -6.68 31.31 28.59
CA ASN A 171 -7.74 30.89 27.67
C ASN A 171 -7.90 31.66 26.34
N ASN A 172 -7.35 32.88 26.18
CA ASN A 172 -7.55 33.64 24.93
C ASN A 172 -6.46 33.40 23.86
N ASN A 173 -5.20 33.22 24.27
CA ASN A 173 -4.13 32.86 23.32
C ASN A 173 -4.30 31.41 22.82
N ASN A 174 -4.88 30.54 23.64
CA ASN A 174 -5.08 29.13 23.33
C ASN A 174 -6.02 28.91 22.14
N ASN A 175 -7.08 29.73 21.99
CA ASN A 175 -8.00 29.57 20.87
C ASN A 175 -7.34 29.93 19.53
N LYS A 176 -6.52 30.99 19.50
CA LYS A 176 -5.77 31.37 18.30
C LYS A 176 -4.70 30.33 17.99
N ILE A 177 -3.95 29.86 18.99
CA ILE A 177 -2.93 28.80 18.83
C ILE A 177 -3.57 27.51 18.32
N ALA A 178 -4.66 27.05 18.93
CA ALA A 178 -5.38 25.85 18.50
C ALA A 178 -5.87 25.98 17.06
N SER A 179 -6.36 27.16 16.65
CA SER A 179 -6.79 27.40 15.26
C SER A 179 -5.62 27.31 14.26
N VAL A 180 -4.42 27.78 14.63
CA VAL A 180 -3.20 27.65 13.81
C VAL A 180 -2.79 26.19 13.70
N GLN A 181 -2.80 25.45 14.81
CA GLN A 181 -2.43 24.04 14.86
C GLN A 181 -3.37 23.20 13.99
N ILE A 182 -4.68 23.38 14.13
CA ILE A 182 -5.69 22.67 13.34
C ILE A 182 -5.50 22.94 11.83
N ARG A 183 -5.25 24.20 11.45
CA ARG A 183 -4.92 24.57 10.06
C ARG A 183 -3.65 23.87 9.58
N SER A 184 -2.61 23.83 10.41
CA SER A 184 -1.37 23.11 10.10
C SER A 184 -1.61 21.60 9.94
N THR A 185 -2.43 20.97 10.78
CA THR A 185 -2.84 19.57 10.66
C THR A 185 -3.50 19.30 9.31
N ILE A 186 -4.53 20.08 8.96
CA ILE A 186 -5.28 19.91 7.71
C ILE A 186 -4.35 20.12 6.49
N LYS A 187 -3.50 21.14 6.53
CA LYS A 187 -2.48 21.40 5.51
C LYS A 187 -1.57 20.19 5.31
N ASN A 188 -1.00 19.68 6.40
CA ASN A 188 -0.09 18.55 6.35
C ASN A 188 -0.78 17.30 5.81
N LEU A 189 -2.02 17.01 6.22
CA LEU A 189 -2.80 15.89 5.70
C LEU A 189 -3.04 16.02 4.19
N LEU A 190 -3.42 17.20 3.69
CA LEU A 190 -3.63 17.43 2.26
C LEU A 190 -2.35 17.20 1.46
N ILE A 191 -1.21 17.71 1.96
CA ILE A 191 0.09 17.50 1.31
C ILE A 191 0.47 16.01 1.32
N ILE A 192 0.24 15.30 2.44
CA ILE A 192 0.46 13.85 2.54
C ILE A 192 -0.37 13.11 1.50
N ILE A 193 -1.67 13.41 1.36
CA ILE A 193 -2.56 12.75 0.39
C ILE A 193 -2.03 12.91 -1.04
N ILE A 194 -1.67 14.14 -1.41
CA ILE A 194 -1.17 14.47 -2.76
C ILE A 194 0.16 13.76 -3.04
N PHE A 195 1.09 13.82 -2.09
CA PHE A 195 2.38 13.16 -2.20
C PHE A 195 2.22 11.64 -2.32
N LEU A 196 1.38 11.03 -1.48
CA LEU A 196 1.14 9.59 -1.47
C LEU A 196 0.57 9.06 -2.79
N GLU A 197 -0.39 9.78 -3.38
CA GLU A 197 -0.88 9.43 -4.71
C GLU A 197 0.22 9.50 -5.76
N ARG A 198 1.00 10.60 -5.78
CA ARG A 198 2.09 10.76 -6.75
C ARG A 198 3.14 9.65 -6.60
N ALA A 199 3.54 9.34 -5.37
CA ALA A 199 4.48 8.28 -5.04
C ALA A 199 3.96 6.89 -5.47
N LYS A 200 2.66 6.64 -5.30
CA LYS A 200 2.01 5.40 -5.73
C LYS A 200 1.94 5.27 -7.25
N LEU A 201 1.60 6.34 -7.97
CA LEU A 201 1.56 6.35 -9.44
C LEU A 201 2.96 6.13 -10.07
N LEU A 202 4.01 6.60 -9.40
CA LEU A 202 5.40 6.38 -9.81
C LEU A 202 5.98 5.03 -9.33
N ARG A 203 5.22 4.24 -8.57
CA ARG A 203 5.65 2.96 -7.99
C ARG A 203 6.98 3.06 -7.22
N LEU A 204 7.10 4.07 -6.37
CA LEU A 204 8.35 4.35 -5.66
C LEU A 204 8.83 3.21 -4.77
N ILE A 205 7.91 2.53 -4.08
CA ILE A 205 8.24 1.41 -3.21
C ILE A 205 8.27 0.14 -4.03
N ASP A 206 9.39 -0.58 -3.97
CA ASP A 206 9.54 -1.91 -4.54
C ASP A 206 8.41 -2.84 -4.06
N ASN A 207 7.88 -3.68 -4.96
CA ASN A 207 6.69 -4.51 -4.80
C ASN A 207 5.35 -3.76 -4.79
N ASP A 208 5.38 -2.43 -4.85
CA ASP A 208 4.24 -1.54 -5.05
C ASP A 208 3.02 -1.92 -4.17
N PRO A 209 3.17 -1.99 -2.83
CA PRO A 209 2.08 -2.39 -1.95
C PRO A 209 0.86 -1.46 -2.10
N CYS A 210 -0.34 -1.96 -1.80
CA CYS A 210 -1.55 -1.15 -1.81
C CYS A 210 -1.37 0.13 -0.97
N LEU A 211 -1.89 1.26 -1.47
CA LEU A 211 -1.81 2.54 -0.78
C LEU A 211 -2.69 2.56 0.46
N TYR A 212 -3.89 1.99 0.35
CA TYR A 212 -4.83 1.81 1.44
C TYR A 212 -4.79 0.38 1.97
N ASN A 213 -5.03 0.20 3.26
CA ASN A 213 -5.14 -1.13 3.86
C ASN A 213 -6.34 -1.89 3.30
N TYR A 214 -6.27 -3.23 3.30
CA TYR A 214 -7.35 -4.10 2.86
C TYR A 214 -8.67 -3.81 3.59
N ASP A 215 -8.61 -3.65 4.92
CA ASP A 215 -9.77 -3.37 5.77
C ASP A 215 -10.25 -1.90 5.73
N SER A 216 -9.52 -1.03 5.03
CA SER A 216 -9.90 0.38 4.88
C SER A 216 -11.19 0.50 4.08
N LYS A 217 -12.08 1.41 4.49
CA LYS A 217 -13.23 1.82 3.67
C LYS A 217 -12.84 2.75 2.53
N ILE A 218 -11.67 3.38 2.62
CA ILE A 218 -11.14 4.32 1.64
C ILE A 218 -10.35 3.54 0.60
N LYS A 219 -10.72 3.67 -0.68
CA LYS A 219 -10.12 2.97 -1.82
C LYS A 219 -9.70 3.90 -2.95
N SER A 220 -9.92 5.22 -2.84
CA SER A 220 -9.43 6.18 -3.82
C SER A 220 -8.99 7.49 -3.18
N THR A 221 -8.10 8.22 -3.86
CA THR A 221 -7.63 9.52 -3.35
C THR A 221 -8.75 10.54 -3.28
N LYS A 222 -9.71 10.46 -4.20
CA LYS A 222 -10.93 11.25 -4.15
C LYS A 222 -11.73 10.98 -2.86
N GLU A 223 -11.93 9.70 -2.50
CA GLU A 223 -12.61 9.35 -1.25
C GLU A 223 -11.86 9.85 -0.01
N SER A 224 -10.51 9.82 -0.01
CA SER A 224 -9.71 10.43 1.06
C SER A 224 -10.00 11.92 1.22
N ILE A 225 -10.04 12.65 0.10
CA ILE A 225 -10.32 14.09 0.05
C ILE A 225 -11.75 14.38 0.50
N ASP A 226 -12.72 13.57 0.08
CA ASP A 226 -14.13 13.72 0.47
C ASP A 226 -14.32 13.49 1.97
N ILE A 227 -13.67 12.48 2.55
CA ILE A 227 -13.68 12.23 4.01
C ILE A 227 -13.03 13.39 4.76
N LEU A 228 -11.87 13.86 4.29
CA LEU A 228 -11.20 14.99 4.91
C LEU A 228 -12.06 16.26 4.85
N SER A 229 -12.71 16.51 3.70
CA SER A 229 -13.62 17.63 3.51
C SER A 229 -14.83 17.55 4.45
N ARG A 230 -15.42 16.36 4.62
CA ARG A 230 -16.59 16.14 5.48
C ARG A 230 -16.25 16.29 6.96
N ASP A 231 -15.14 15.71 7.39
CA ASP A 231 -14.84 15.54 8.82
C ASP A 231 -14.08 16.75 9.40
N PHE A 232 -13.28 17.47 8.59
CA PHE A 232 -12.38 18.52 9.09
C PHE A 232 -12.56 19.90 8.45
N ILE A 233 -13.22 20.03 7.31
CA ILE A 233 -13.34 21.30 6.61
C ILE A 233 -14.75 21.88 6.77
N SER A 234 -14.87 23.20 6.80
CA SER A 234 -16.16 23.89 6.80
C SER A 234 -16.93 23.60 5.50
N SER A 235 -18.26 23.44 5.61
CA SER A 235 -19.16 23.18 4.48
C SER A 235 -19.09 24.21 3.36
N ASP A 236 -18.69 25.44 3.69
CA ASP A 236 -18.59 26.54 2.72
C ASP A 236 -17.37 26.41 1.79
N THR A 237 -16.42 25.54 2.13
CA THR A 237 -15.22 25.30 1.33
C THR A 237 -15.44 24.13 0.37
N ASN A 238 -15.46 24.42 -0.92
CA ASN A 238 -15.35 23.36 -1.94
C ASN A 238 -13.88 22.94 -2.09
N LEU A 239 -13.45 21.95 -1.30
CA LEU A 239 -12.05 21.50 -1.26
C LEU A 239 -11.55 21.02 -2.63
N LEU A 240 -12.32 20.19 -3.34
CA LEU A 240 -11.91 19.64 -4.63
C LEU A 240 -11.66 20.75 -5.68
N ARG A 241 -12.51 21.79 -5.69
CA ARG A 241 -12.32 22.95 -6.57
C ARG A 241 -11.05 23.73 -6.20
N ARG A 242 -10.77 23.91 -4.91
CA ARG A 242 -9.54 24.60 -4.44
C ARG A 242 -8.28 23.82 -4.85
N LEU A 243 -8.30 22.50 -4.66
CA LEU A 243 -7.22 21.63 -5.10
C LEU A 243 -6.99 21.70 -6.62
N LYS A 244 -8.07 21.73 -7.42
CA LYS A 244 -7.97 21.90 -8.86
C LYS A 244 -7.34 23.25 -9.25
N LEU A 245 -7.69 24.33 -8.57
CA LEU A 245 -7.06 25.65 -8.75
C LEU A 245 -5.58 25.66 -8.32
N ALA A 246 -5.21 24.86 -7.33
CA ALA A 246 -3.81 24.66 -6.95
C ALA A 246 -3.02 23.87 -8.01
N GLY A 247 -3.71 23.15 -8.90
CA GLY A 247 -3.12 22.32 -9.96
C GLY A 247 -3.13 20.83 -9.68
N TYR A 248 -3.99 20.37 -8.78
CA TYR A 248 -4.09 18.96 -8.39
C TYR A 248 -5.52 18.42 -8.57
N GLU A 249 -5.63 17.26 -9.21
CA GLU A 249 -6.87 16.51 -9.40
C GLU A 249 -6.60 15.04 -9.06
N PRO A 250 -7.40 14.43 -8.15
CA PRO A 250 -7.17 13.05 -7.72
C PRO A 250 -7.56 12.05 -8.81
N ILE A 251 -6.67 11.10 -9.10
CA ILE A 251 -6.78 10.12 -10.20
C ILE A 251 -6.74 8.68 -9.65
N TYR A 252 -5.95 8.41 -8.61
CA TYR A 252 -5.69 7.07 -8.12
C TYR A 252 -6.91 6.42 -7.47
N ARG A 253 -7.14 5.17 -7.87
CA ARG A 253 -8.15 4.26 -7.33
C ARG A 253 -7.55 2.87 -7.20
N GLN A 254 -7.57 2.34 -5.98
CA GLN A 254 -7.19 0.98 -5.65
C GLN A 254 -8.26 0.02 -6.14
N ARG A 255 -7.87 -0.94 -6.99
CA ARG A 255 -8.78 -1.93 -7.57
C ARG A 255 -8.85 -3.15 -6.66
N SER A 256 -9.95 -3.89 -6.72
CA SER A 256 -10.08 -5.16 -5.99
C SER A 256 -9.02 -6.18 -6.37
N LEU A 257 -8.51 -6.12 -7.60
CA LEU A 257 -7.41 -6.98 -8.05
C LEU A 257 -6.07 -6.64 -7.39
N ASP A 258 -5.84 -5.37 -7.04
CA ASP A 258 -4.60 -4.92 -6.37
C ASP A 258 -4.53 -5.44 -4.92
N GLU A 259 -5.70 -5.64 -4.31
CA GLU A 259 -5.89 -6.18 -2.96
C GLU A 259 -5.93 -7.71 -2.91
N PHE A 260 -5.95 -8.36 -4.07
CA PHE A 260 -6.16 -9.80 -4.14
C PHE A 260 -4.94 -10.57 -3.62
N ASN A 261 -5.16 -11.45 -2.64
CA ASN A 261 -4.10 -12.31 -2.13
C ASN A 261 -3.86 -13.50 -3.05
N TYR A 262 -2.80 -13.43 -3.86
CA TYR A 262 -2.42 -14.52 -4.77
C TYR A 262 -1.85 -15.75 -4.07
N LEU A 263 -1.43 -15.64 -2.80
CA LEU A 263 -0.88 -16.77 -2.08
C LEU A 263 -1.96 -17.84 -1.84
N LEU A 264 -1.55 -19.08 -2.08
CA LEU A 264 -2.33 -20.29 -1.86
C LEU A 264 -2.20 -20.73 -0.41
N THR A 265 -3.26 -21.33 0.11
CA THR A 265 -3.28 -21.83 1.48
C THR A 265 -2.44 -23.10 1.57
N ASN A 266 -1.54 -23.20 2.56
CA ASN A 266 -0.70 -24.39 2.76
C ASN A 266 -1.47 -25.60 3.34
N ASN A 267 -2.79 -25.49 3.51
CA ASN A 267 -3.61 -26.59 4.01
C ASN A 267 -3.72 -27.67 2.92
N GLU A 268 -3.50 -28.92 3.32
CA GLU A 268 -3.56 -30.07 2.44
C GLU A 268 -4.92 -30.11 1.72
N ASN A 269 -4.89 -30.26 0.39
CA ASN A 269 -6.04 -30.44 -0.53
C ASN A 269 -6.84 -29.21 -1.03
N ASN A 270 -6.43 -27.97 -0.74
CA ASN A 270 -7.15 -26.78 -1.24
C ASN A 270 -6.62 -26.17 -2.54
N LEU A 271 -5.53 -26.71 -3.12
CA LEU A 271 -4.91 -26.17 -4.34
C LEU A 271 -5.91 -25.95 -5.48
N PHE A 272 -6.77 -26.93 -5.75
CA PHE A 272 -7.76 -26.85 -6.82
C PHE A 272 -8.85 -25.82 -6.51
N GLU A 273 -9.25 -25.68 -5.25
CA GLU A 273 -10.24 -24.67 -4.83
C GLU A 273 -9.68 -23.25 -4.95
N ASP A 274 -8.42 -23.05 -4.58
CA ASP A 274 -7.76 -21.75 -4.66
C ASP A 274 -7.55 -21.31 -6.13
N LEU A 275 -7.34 -22.25 -7.07
CA LEU A 275 -7.20 -21.95 -8.50
C LEU A 275 -8.54 -21.80 -9.25
N LYS A 276 -9.65 -22.30 -8.69
CA LYS A 276 -10.99 -22.23 -9.30
C LYS A 276 -11.55 -20.80 -9.40
N ASP A 277 -10.92 -19.82 -8.78
CA ASP A 277 -11.30 -18.41 -8.91
C ASP A 277 -10.97 -17.81 -10.29
N GLY A 278 -10.11 -18.50 -11.06
CA GLY A 278 -9.56 -18.06 -12.35
C GLY A 278 -8.57 -16.90 -12.25
N ILE A 279 -8.51 -16.16 -11.13
CA ILE A 279 -7.59 -15.03 -10.94
C ILE A 279 -6.17 -15.55 -10.74
N ARG A 280 -5.97 -16.49 -9.81
CA ARG A 280 -4.64 -17.06 -9.54
C ARG A 280 -4.13 -17.84 -10.74
N LEU A 281 -5.02 -18.56 -11.42
CA LEU A 281 -4.70 -19.26 -12.66
C LEU A 281 -4.21 -18.30 -13.74
N THR A 282 -4.97 -17.24 -14.04
CA THR A 282 -4.59 -16.26 -15.08
C THR A 282 -3.28 -15.55 -14.72
N ARG A 283 -3.05 -15.25 -13.44
CA ARG A 283 -1.80 -14.65 -13.00
C ARG A 283 -0.61 -15.60 -13.18
N CYS A 284 -0.78 -16.88 -12.85
CA CYS A 284 0.23 -17.91 -13.07
C CYS A 284 0.56 -18.04 -14.56
N THR A 285 -0.45 -18.14 -15.43
CA THR A 285 -0.24 -18.23 -16.89
C THR A 285 0.48 -17.01 -17.43
N GLN A 286 0.12 -15.82 -16.95
CA GLN A 286 0.82 -14.59 -17.32
C GLN A 286 2.30 -14.68 -16.96
N ILE A 287 2.65 -14.98 -15.70
CA ILE A 287 4.05 -15.01 -15.25
C ILE A 287 4.87 -16.02 -16.06
N LEU A 288 4.32 -17.21 -16.34
CA LEU A 288 5.01 -18.24 -17.12
C LEU A 288 5.32 -17.77 -18.55
N LEU A 289 4.34 -17.13 -19.19
CA LEU A 289 4.45 -16.67 -20.58
C LEU A 289 5.20 -15.33 -20.72
N SER A 290 5.30 -14.52 -19.66
CA SER A 290 6.05 -13.27 -19.66
C SER A 290 7.53 -13.45 -20.02
N SER A 291 8.09 -14.63 -19.75
CA SER A 291 9.50 -14.95 -20.08
C SER A 291 9.75 -15.14 -21.58
N THR A 292 8.72 -15.51 -22.33
CA THR A 292 8.79 -15.82 -23.76
C THR A 292 8.07 -14.81 -24.63
N ASN A 293 7.21 -13.95 -24.05
CA ASN A 293 6.41 -12.98 -24.78
C ASN A 293 6.26 -11.65 -24.02
N GLU A 294 6.81 -10.58 -24.61
CA GLU A 294 6.79 -9.22 -24.05
C GLU A 294 5.37 -8.61 -24.00
N TYR A 295 4.49 -8.95 -24.95
CA TYR A 295 3.09 -8.51 -24.91
C TYR A 295 2.34 -9.14 -23.72
N VAL A 296 2.66 -10.38 -23.36
CA VAL A 296 2.06 -11.03 -22.18
C VAL A 296 2.61 -10.43 -20.88
N ALA A 297 3.90 -10.05 -20.87
CA ALA A 297 4.51 -9.35 -19.74
C ALA A 297 3.85 -8.00 -19.44
N THR A 298 3.39 -7.30 -20.47
CA THR A 298 2.68 -6.01 -20.35
C THR A 298 1.16 -6.13 -20.33
N TYR A 299 0.63 -7.36 -20.29
CA TYR A 299 -0.80 -7.63 -20.34
C TYR A 299 -1.52 -7.09 -19.10
N ASP A 300 -2.44 -6.14 -19.31
CA ASP A 300 -3.21 -5.54 -18.23
C ASP A 300 -4.34 -6.47 -17.76
N LEU A 301 -4.06 -7.24 -16.71
CA LEU A 301 -5.06 -8.10 -16.06
C LEU A 301 -6.18 -7.31 -15.39
N SER A 302 -5.92 -6.06 -15.02
CA SER A 302 -6.81 -5.31 -14.14
C SER A 302 -8.08 -4.81 -14.82
N THR A 303 -8.11 -4.79 -16.16
CA THR A 303 -9.30 -4.46 -16.96
C THR A 303 -10.09 -5.69 -17.41
N LYS A 304 -9.45 -6.87 -17.48
CA LYS A 304 -10.06 -8.10 -18.02
C LYS A 304 -10.59 -9.04 -16.95
N LEU A 305 -9.92 -9.14 -15.81
CA LEU A 305 -10.35 -10.03 -14.72
C LEU A 305 -11.51 -9.44 -13.93
N LYS A 306 -12.46 -10.31 -13.55
CA LYS A 306 -13.56 -9.99 -12.64
C LYS A 306 -13.11 -10.25 -11.21
N CYS A 307 -12.91 -9.17 -10.46
CA CYS A 307 -12.61 -9.18 -9.03
C CYS A 307 -13.45 -8.11 -8.31
N PRO A 308 -14.15 -8.44 -7.20
CA PRO A 308 -14.20 -9.74 -6.52
C PRO A 308 -14.95 -10.82 -7.32
N VAL A 309 -14.59 -12.08 -7.09
CA VAL A 309 -15.24 -13.24 -7.73
C VAL A 309 -16.50 -13.59 -6.94
N VAL A 310 -17.66 -13.10 -7.39
CA VAL A 310 -18.93 -13.21 -6.65
C VAL A 310 -19.74 -14.44 -7.08
N ASN A 311 -19.65 -14.83 -8.35
CA ASN A 311 -20.49 -15.89 -8.91
C ASN A 311 -19.70 -16.82 -9.86
N ARG A 312 -20.35 -17.91 -10.28
CA ARG A 312 -19.77 -18.88 -11.22
C ARG A 312 -19.42 -18.25 -12.58
N VAL A 313 -20.18 -17.25 -13.03
CA VAL A 313 -19.91 -16.56 -14.30
C VAL A 313 -18.58 -15.81 -14.24
N HIS A 314 -18.26 -15.13 -13.14
CA HIS A 314 -16.97 -14.48 -12.93
C HIS A 314 -15.83 -15.51 -12.98
N LYS A 315 -16.01 -16.66 -12.32
CA LYS A 315 -15.02 -17.75 -12.35
C LYS A 315 -14.75 -18.22 -13.78
N LEU A 316 -15.80 -18.51 -14.54
CA LEU A 316 -15.68 -18.98 -15.92
C LEU A 316 -14.99 -17.93 -16.80
N LEU A 317 -15.43 -16.66 -16.75
CA LEU A 317 -14.79 -15.58 -17.52
C LEU A 317 -13.29 -15.43 -17.19
N ASN A 318 -12.92 -15.53 -15.91
CA ASN A 318 -11.52 -15.46 -15.50
C ASN A 318 -10.73 -16.70 -16.00
N ILE A 319 -11.31 -17.89 -15.94
CA ILE A 319 -10.68 -19.12 -16.45
C ILE A 319 -10.51 -19.06 -17.97
N ASP A 320 -11.52 -18.57 -18.70
CA ASP A 320 -11.48 -18.39 -20.14
C ASP A 320 -10.33 -17.46 -20.54
N GLN A 321 -10.07 -16.40 -19.76
CA GLN A 321 -8.91 -15.53 -19.97
C GLN A 321 -7.57 -16.26 -19.82
N ALA A 322 -7.44 -17.15 -18.82
CA ALA A 322 -6.24 -17.97 -18.68
C ALA A 322 -6.06 -18.93 -19.87
N PHE A 323 -7.14 -19.55 -20.33
CA PHE A 323 -7.12 -20.48 -21.46
C PHE A 323 -6.82 -19.77 -22.78
N GLU A 324 -7.39 -18.57 -23.00
CA GLU A 324 -7.09 -17.72 -24.16
C GLU A 324 -5.59 -17.40 -24.22
N LEU A 325 -4.98 -17.02 -23.07
CA LEU A 325 -3.54 -16.78 -22.99
C LEU A 325 -2.71 -18.03 -23.31
N LEU A 326 -3.08 -19.18 -22.75
CA LEU A 326 -2.37 -20.45 -22.97
C LEU A 326 -2.48 -20.97 -24.41
N GLN A 327 -3.64 -20.83 -25.05
CA GLN A 327 -3.83 -21.23 -26.44
C GLN A 327 -3.09 -20.30 -27.39
N THR A 328 -3.22 -18.98 -27.18
CA THR A 328 -2.68 -17.97 -28.09
C THR A 328 -1.15 -17.88 -28.01
N TYR A 329 -0.60 -17.88 -26.80
CA TYR A 329 0.82 -17.62 -26.57
C TYR A 329 1.60 -18.82 -26.02
N GLY A 330 0.93 -19.75 -25.34
CA GLY A 330 1.54 -20.99 -24.84
C GLY A 330 1.46 -22.16 -25.82
N HIS A 331 0.69 -22.04 -26.90
CA HIS A 331 0.40 -23.10 -27.86
C HIS A 331 -0.05 -24.42 -27.19
N VAL A 332 -0.75 -24.32 -26.06
CA VAL A 332 -1.25 -25.48 -25.32
C VAL A 332 -2.58 -25.90 -25.95
N ASN A 333 -2.68 -27.16 -26.36
CA ASN A 333 -3.94 -27.71 -26.84
C ASN A 333 -4.83 -28.08 -25.64
N LEU A 334 -5.92 -27.33 -25.43
CA LEU A 334 -6.87 -27.54 -24.34
C LEU A 334 -8.14 -28.30 -24.77
N THR A 335 -8.24 -28.73 -26.04
CA THR A 335 -9.46 -29.40 -26.55
C THR A 335 -9.79 -30.71 -25.85
N GLU A 336 -8.79 -31.39 -25.26
CA GLU A 336 -8.97 -32.66 -24.56
C GLU A 336 -9.46 -32.50 -23.11
N ILE A 337 -9.43 -31.28 -22.54
CA ILE A 337 -9.76 -31.01 -21.13
C ILE A 337 -11.22 -30.60 -20.95
N LEU A 338 -11.91 -30.20 -22.02
CA LEU A 338 -13.29 -29.70 -22.01
C LEU A 338 -14.37 -30.80 -22.05
N HIS A 339 -13.98 -32.07 -21.95
CA HIS A 339 -14.88 -33.22 -21.99
C HIS A 339 -15.26 -33.77 -20.62
#